data_AF-A0AAX3YXK4-F1
#
_entry.id   AF-A0AAX3YXK4-F1
#
_cell.length_a   1.000
_cell.length_b   1.000
_cell.length_c   1.000
_cell.angle_alpha   90.00
_cell.angle_beta   90.00
_cell.angle_gamma   90.00
#
_symmetry.space_group_name_H-M   'P 1'
#
loop_
_entity.id
_entity.type
_entity.pdbx_description
1 polymer ?
#
loop_
_entity_poly.entity_id
_entity_poly.type
_entity_poly.pdbx_seq_one_letter_code
_entity_poly.pdbx_strand_id
1 'polypeptide(L)'
;MPYSLKDPPECYPRPVPPKTSRWFVVLAGMLVISVILMRIFGRYIDTRHFWLLAIGTPVVVWIISFGFRMWLWSLQDCKANSFDRRREHWILSETRKARRALQILNITFITAHQENKQSSVAVEMLNNHSIIISQSDWKGEKGKRLSRITTEPGETPELVVSRLLSELIADLPVGQFPENASLAVILDISSSLSFPAVREIWQEAWQESGITCAVEYVDSNGPGVVSHWLDYRIRDEVMLLIVGLQIDPVASNNTAEAAVALLLGNRLTQEALEPLALLHRPDASPPGELSEGMKMAAWNVPLKGNIVKNLWLAGLTGEQHAEVVTCQNAHPAQSVADDSVISLDMSMGRAGAAAPWLAIAAATEITRQTQSPQMIICGDNTKNVLWSTLITPIASRQEMDP
;
A
#
# COMPACT_ATOMS: atom_id res chain seq x y z
N MET A 1 0.29 1.24 22.01
CA MET A 1 0.46 0.56 20.72
C MET A 1 0.73 1.63 19.67
N PRO A 2 1.57 1.40 18.66
CA PRO A 2 1.69 2.31 17.52
C PRO A 2 0.34 2.35 16.79
N TYR A 3 -0.19 3.56 16.54
CA TYR A 3 -1.44 3.72 15.79
C TYR A 3 -1.25 3.32 14.32
N SER A 4 -2.31 2.80 13.71
CA SER A 4 -2.36 2.47 12.27
C SER A 4 -3.66 3.01 11.67
N LEU A 5 -3.75 3.14 10.34
CA LEU A 5 -5.04 3.44 9.71
C LEU A 5 -6.08 2.31 9.95
N LYS A 6 -5.61 1.08 10.21
CA LYS A 6 -6.43 -0.06 10.63
C LYS A 6 -6.99 0.12 12.06
N ASP A 7 -6.26 0.82 12.92
CA ASP A 7 -6.60 1.07 14.33
C ASP A 7 -6.30 2.54 14.70
N PRO A 8 -7.21 3.48 14.36
CA PRO A 8 -6.98 4.90 14.59
C PRO A 8 -7.05 5.23 16.08
N PRO A 9 -6.41 6.33 16.52
CA PRO A 9 -6.53 6.78 17.91
C PRO A 9 -7.99 6.95 18.32
N GLU A 10 -8.36 6.60 19.55
CA GLU A 10 -9.69 6.89 20.07
C GLU A 10 -9.92 8.41 20.20
N CYS A 11 -11.17 8.86 20.09
CA CYS A 11 -11.52 10.25 20.37
C CYS A 11 -11.34 10.56 21.87
N TYR A 12 -11.02 11.82 22.18
CA TYR A 12 -10.86 12.20 23.60
C TYR A 12 -12.22 12.18 24.32
N PRO A 13 -12.31 11.62 25.54
CA PRO A 13 -13.57 11.56 26.28
C PRO A 13 -14.08 12.99 26.57
N ARG A 14 -15.29 13.31 26.09
CA ARG A 14 -15.86 14.65 26.23
C ARG A 14 -16.44 14.88 27.62
N PRO A 15 -16.12 16.01 28.29
CA PRO A 15 -16.72 16.34 29.57
C PRO A 15 -18.20 16.69 29.40
N VAL A 16 -19.05 16.12 30.26
CA VAL A 16 -20.50 16.41 30.23
C VAL A 16 -20.73 17.90 30.52
N PRO A 17 -21.49 18.62 29.68
CA PRO A 17 -21.76 20.04 29.90
C PRO A 17 -22.53 20.26 31.21
N PRO A 18 -22.23 21.33 31.97
CA PRO A 18 -23.00 21.65 33.16
C PRO A 18 -24.45 21.95 32.77
N LYS A 19 -25.40 21.23 33.39
CA LYS A 19 -26.83 21.44 33.15
C LYS A 19 -27.27 22.80 33.68
N THR A 20 -27.62 23.72 32.79
CA THR A 20 -28.06 25.09 33.13
C THR A 20 -29.26 25.10 34.09
N SER A 21 -30.20 24.16 33.92
CA SER A 21 -31.37 24.03 34.79
C SER A 21 -31.02 23.82 36.27
N ARG A 22 -29.99 23.02 36.58
CA ARG A 22 -29.55 22.79 37.96
C ARG A 22 -29.00 24.07 38.60
N TRP A 23 -28.31 24.91 37.82
CA TRP A 23 -27.78 26.17 38.29
C TRP A 23 -28.88 27.20 38.57
N PHE A 24 -29.96 27.23 37.79
CA PHE A 24 -31.13 28.07 38.09
C PHE A 24 -31.85 27.63 39.36
N VAL A 25 -31.94 26.31 39.63
CA VAL A 25 -32.49 25.80 40.90
C VAL A 25 -31.64 26.26 42.09
N VAL A 26 -30.31 26.22 41.96
CA VAL A 26 -29.40 26.73 43.00
C VAL A 26 -29.59 28.24 43.23
N LEU A 27 -29.74 29.03 42.16
CA LEU A 27 -30.01 30.47 42.28
C LEU A 27 -31.32 30.74 43.03
N ALA A 28 -32.39 30.03 42.67
CA ALA A 28 -33.68 30.16 43.35
C ALA A 28 -33.57 29.86 44.84
N GLY A 29 -32.85 28.78 45.20
CA GLY A 29 -32.57 28.45 46.60
C GLY A 29 -31.77 29.54 47.33
N MET A 30 -30.70 30.07 46.72
CA MET A 30 -29.90 31.15 47.29
C MET A 30 -30.72 32.43 47.53
N LEU A 31 -31.61 32.78 46.59
CA LEU A 31 -32.50 33.95 46.73
C LEU A 31 -33.48 33.79 47.89
N VAL A 32 -34.12 32.62 48.03
CA VAL A 32 -35.04 32.33 49.14
C VAL A 32 -34.32 32.43 50.48
N ILE A 33 -33.14 31.78 50.61
CA ILE A 33 -32.34 31.81 51.83
C ILE A 33 -31.90 33.24 52.16
N SER A 34 -31.45 34.00 51.16
CA SER A 34 -31.01 35.39 51.33
C SER A 34 -32.14 36.31 51.82
N VAL A 35 -33.35 36.18 51.27
CA VAL A 35 -34.52 36.95 51.70
C VAL A 35 -34.91 36.59 53.14
N ILE A 36 -34.88 35.31 53.51
CA ILE A 36 -35.17 34.86 54.88
C ILE A 36 -34.14 35.44 55.86
N LEU A 37 -32.85 35.33 55.56
CA LEU A 37 -31.77 35.87 56.39
C LEU A 37 -31.89 37.39 56.54
N MET A 38 -32.15 38.11 55.44
CA MET A 38 -32.33 39.56 55.51
C MET A 38 -33.58 39.98 56.29
N ARG A 39 -34.67 39.22 56.24
CA ARG A 39 -35.84 39.46 57.11
C ARG A 39 -35.54 39.29 58.59
N ILE A 40 -34.67 38.35 58.95
CA ILE A 40 -34.29 38.07 60.35
C ILE A 40 -33.29 39.09 60.88
N PHE A 41 -32.23 39.38 60.11
CA PHE A 41 -31.08 40.18 60.57
C PHE A 41 -31.06 41.63 60.05
N GLY A 42 -31.80 41.95 58.99
CA GLY A 42 -31.75 43.24 58.30
C GLY A 42 -32.70 44.32 58.81
N ARG A 43 -33.17 44.24 60.06
CA ARG A 43 -34.20 45.15 60.64
C ARG A 43 -33.86 46.66 60.60
N TYR A 44 -32.60 47.01 60.40
CA TYR A 44 -32.09 48.39 60.45
C TYR A 44 -31.54 48.90 59.10
N ILE A 45 -31.74 48.14 58.01
CA ILE A 45 -31.24 48.50 56.68
C ILE A 45 -32.35 49.24 55.91
N ASP A 46 -31.99 50.33 55.23
CA ASP A 46 -32.90 51.08 54.37
C ASP A 46 -33.45 50.21 53.22
N THR A 47 -34.69 50.46 52.80
CA THR A 47 -35.47 49.61 51.90
C THR A 47 -34.76 49.36 50.57
N ARG A 48 -34.08 50.37 50.00
CA ARG A 48 -33.33 50.21 48.75
C ARG A 48 -32.10 49.31 48.92
N HIS A 49 -31.34 49.53 49.97
CA HIS A 49 -30.14 48.76 50.29
C HIS A 49 -30.47 47.32 50.70
N PHE A 50 -31.61 47.12 51.35
CA PHE A 50 -32.16 45.80 51.68
C PHE A 50 -32.34 44.94 50.43
N TRP A 51 -33.08 45.44 49.44
CA TRP A 51 -33.35 44.68 48.21
C TRP A 51 -32.09 44.48 47.36
N LEU A 52 -31.21 45.49 47.31
CA LEU A 52 -29.94 45.41 46.60
C LEU A 52 -29.05 44.32 47.20
N LEU A 53 -28.94 44.23 48.54
CA LEU A 53 -28.14 43.19 49.18
C LEU A 53 -28.82 41.80 49.14
N ALA A 54 -30.14 41.74 49.36
CA ALA A 54 -30.89 40.49 49.39
C ALA A 54 -30.90 39.77 48.03
N ILE A 55 -30.98 40.52 46.91
CA ILE A 55 -31.00 39.98 45.55
C ILE A 55 -29.63 40.04 44.89
N GLY A 56 -28.93 41.18 45.03
CA GLY A 56 -27.65 41.40 44.35
C GLY A 56 -26.56 40.46 44.82
N THR A 57 -26.44 40.21 46.12
CA THR A 57 -25.36 39.35 46.65
C THR A 57 -25.48 37.90 46.14
N PRO A 58 -26.64 37.22 46.22
CA PRO A 58 -26.82 35.89 45.63
C PRO A 58 -26.56 35.84 44.12
N VAL A 59 -27.02 36.85 43.39
CA VAL A 59 -26.83 36.91 41.93
C VAL A 59 -25.34 37.03 41.58
N VAL A 60 -24.58 37.89 42.27
CA VAL A 60 -23.14 38.04 42.03
C VAL A 60 -22.38 36.75 42.36
N VAL A 61 -22.66 36.13 43.52
CA VAL A 61 -22.03 34.85 43.91
C VAL A 61 -22.36 33.74 42.91
N TRP A 62 -23.60 33.70 42.44
CA TRP A 62 -24.05 32.74 41.43
C TRP A 62 -23.36 32.94 40.08
N ILE A 63 -23.28 34.19 39.59
CA ILE A 63 -22.58 34.53 38.33
C ILE A 63 -21.12 34.08 38.41
N ILE A 64 -20.41 34.41 39.50
CA ILE A 64 -19.00 34.04 39.67
C ILE A 64 -18.83 32.52 39.70
N SER A 65 -19.64 31.82 40.50
CA SER A 65 -19.55 30.35 40.65
C SER A 65 -19.89 29.60 39.36
N PHE A 66 -20.99 30.00 38.70
CA PHE A 66 -21.39 29.43 37.42
C PHE A 66 -20.38 29.74 36.32
N GLY A 67 -19.90 30.98 36.25
CA GLY A 67 -18.85 31.42 35.34
C GLY A 67 -17.56 30.61 35.50
N PHE A 68 -17.11 30.40 36.73
CA PHE A 68 -15.93 29.57 37.01
C PHE A 68 -16.15 28.10 36.60
N ARG A 69 -17.32 27.51 36.88
CA ARG A 69 -17.65 26.14 36.46
C ARG A 69 -17.75 26.00 34.94
N MET A 70 -18.28 27.01 34.25
CA MET A 70 -18.33 27.09 32.80
C MET A 70 -16.93 27.23 32.20
N TRP A 71 -16.07 28.04 32.81
CA TRP A 71 -14.69 28.21 32.40
C TRP A 71 -13.89 26.92 32.52
N LEU A 72 -13.99 26.21 33.66
CA LEU A 72 -13.35 24.89 33.83
C LEU A 72 -13.82 23.87 32.79
N TRP A 73 -15.12 23.83 32.50
CA TRP A 73 -15.65 22.96 31.45
C TRP A 73 -15.14 23.35 30.07
N SER A 74 -15.11 24.64 29.75
CA SER A 74 -14.59 25.14 28.48
C SER A 74 -13.11 24.79 28.30
N LEU A 75 -12.29 24.89 29.35
CA LEU A 75 -10.89 24.45 29.30
C LEU A 75 -10.77 22.94 29.00
N GLN A 76 -11.61 22.11 29.63
CA GLN A 76 -11.63 20.66 29.38
C GLN A 76 -12.13 20.32 27.97
N ASP A 77 -13.16 21.01 27.47
CA ASP A 77 -13.66 20.84 26.10
C ASP A 77 -12.66 21.34 25.05
N CYS A 78 -11.99 22.47 25.29
CA CYS A 78 -10.89 22.95 24.46
C CYS A 78 -9.75 21.93 24.37
N LYS A 79 -9.39 21.29 25.50
CA LYS A 79 -8.40 20.21 25.50
C LYS A 79 -8.86 19.03 24.62
N ALA A 80 -10.11 18.60 24.76
CA ALA A 80 -10.68 17.52 23.94
C ALA A 80 -10.66 17.88 22.44
N ASN A 81 -11.14 19.07 22.07
CA ASN A 81 -11.14 19.54 20.67
C ASN A 81 -9.72 19.63 20.10
N SER A 82 -8.72 20.06 20.89
CA SER A 82 -7.32 20.10 20.44
C SER A 82 -6.73 18.71 20.18
N PHE A 83 -7.21 17.70 20.91
CA PHE A 83 -6.81 16.30 20.69
C PHE A 83 -7.48 15.75 19.44
N ASP A 84 -8.79 15.93 19.31
CA ASP A 84 -9.57 15.50 18.14
C ASP A 84 -9.02 16.12 16.85
N ARG A 85 -8.68 17.42 16.86
CA ARG A 85 -8.07 18.09 15.70
C ARG A 85 -6.70 17.54 15.34
N ARG A 86 -5.86 17.19 16.33
CA ARG A 86 -4.56 16.53 16.08
C ARG A 86 -4.75 15.14 15.51
N ARG A 87 -5.73 14.38 16.02
CA ARG A 87 -6.12 13.07 15.50
C ARG A 87 -6.58 13.18 14.04
N GLU A 88 -7.44 14.12 13.70
CA GLU A 88 -7.87 14.36 12.32
C GLU A 88 -6.69 14.71 11.40
N HIS A 89 -5.82 15.62 11.82
CA HIS A 89 -4.62 15.96 11.05
C HIS A 89 -3.69 14.76 10.85
N TRP A 90 -3.55 13.90 11.87
CA TRP A 90 -2.77 12.67 11.78
C TRP A 90 -3.41 11.71 10.77
N ILE A 91 -4.71 11.43 10.88
CA ILE A 91 -5.44 10.55 9.93
C ILE A 91 -5.28 11.08 8.50
N LEU A 92 -5.53 12.38 8.26
CA LEU A 92 -5.37 12.98 6.93
C LEU A 92 -3.93 12.91 6.40
N SER A 93 -2.94 13.02 7.28
CA SER A 93 -1.53 12.88 6.88
C SER A 93 -1.20 11.44 6.50
N GLU A 94 -1.70 10.47 7.25
CA GLU A 94 -1.40 9.06 7.05
C GLU A 94 -2.17 8.52 5.84
N THR A 95 -3.44 8.91 5.67
CA THR A 95 -4.21 8.62 4.45
C THR A 95 -3.52 9.17 3.21
N ARG A 96 -2.97 10.39 3.25
CA ARG A 96 -2.21 10.95 2.12
C ARG A 96 -0.94 10.18 1.81
N LYS A 97 -0.24 9.64 2.81
CA LYS A 97 0.93 8.77 2.57
C LYS A 97 0.50 7.43 1.98
N ALA A 98 -0.57 6.84 2.53
CA ALA A 98 -1.08 5.55 2.11
C ALA A 98 -1.60 5.57 0.66
N ARG A 99 -2.18 6.70 0.22
CA ARG A 99 -2.65 6.95 -1.15
C ARG A 99 -1.55 7.30 -2.16
N ARG A 100 -0.26 7.31 -1.75
CA ARG A 100 0.84 7.54 -2.71
C ARG A 100 0.94 6.33 -3.65
N ALA A 101 1.28 6.62 -4.89
CA ALA A 101 1.47 5.62 -5.94
C ALA A 101 2.70 5.95 -6.77
N LEU A 102 3.32 4.91 -7.31
CA LEU A 102 4.37 5.02 -8.33
C LEU A 102 3.74 4.94 -9.71
N GLN A 103 4.34 5.65 -10.65
CA GLN A 103 4.07 5.49 -12.07
C GLN A 103 4.86 4.29 -12.59
N ILE A 104 4.21 3.39 -13.30
CA ILE A 104 4.89 2.33 -14.05
C ILE A 104 5.23 2.91 -15.42
N LEU A 105 6.52 3.06 -15.73
CA LEU A 105 7.01 3.72 -16.95
C LEU A 105 7.35 2.71 -18.05
N ASN A 106 7.89 1.56 -17.66
CA ASN A 106 8.15 0.46 -18.57
C ASN A 106 7.99 -0.88 -17.85
N ILE A 107 7.56 -1.89 -18.60
CA ILE A 107 7.51 -3.28 -18.15
C ILE A 107 8.16 -4.15 -19.22
N THR A 108 8.96 -5.11 -18.76
CA THR A 108 9.41 -6.22 -19.59
C THR A 108 9.39 -7.47 -18.74
N PHE A 109 8.87 -8.56 -19.29
CA PHE A 109 8.94 -9.87 -18.64
C PHE A 109 9.13 -10.97 -19.67
N ILE A 110 9.98 -11.92 -19.31
CA ILE A 110 10.34 -13.09 -20.11
C ILE A 110 10.02 -14.31 -19.26
N THR A 111 9.31 -15.26 -19.86
CA THR A 111 8.86 -16.50 -19.21
C THR A 111 8.96 -17.65 -20.20
N ALA A 112 8.61 -18.86 -19.78
CA ALA A 112 8.60 -20.04 -20.63
C ALA A 112 7.42 -20.14 -21.63
N HIS A 113 6.64 -19.06 -21.81
CA HIS A 113 5.59 -19.04 -22.84
C HIS A 113 6.21 -19.03 -24.25
N GLN A 114 5.47 -19.56 -25.24
CA GLN A 114 5.95 -19.64 -26.63
C GLN A 114 5.81 -18.32 -27.39
N GLU A 115 4.86 -17.48 -26.98
CA GLU A 115 4.62 -16.15 -27.54
C GLU A 115 5.71 -15.18 -27.08
N ASN A 116 6.30 -14.43 -28.02
CA ASN A 116 7.32 -13.42 -27.70
C ASN A 116 6.70 -12.05 -27.35
N LYS A 117 5.43 -11.81 -27.69
CA LYS A 117 4.78 -10.53 -27.42
C LYS A 117 4.21 -10.51 -26.01
N GLN A 118 4.69 -9.57 -25.18
CA GLN A 118 4.23 -9.40 -23.80
C GLN A 118 2.70 -9.29 -23.69
N SER A 119 2.04 -8.61 -24.64
CA SER A 119 0.57 -8.49 -24.68
C SER A 119 -0.15 -9.82 -24.83
N SER A 120 0.38 -10.73 -25.66
CA SER A 120 -0.17 -12.07 -25.86
C SER A 120 0.03 -12.92 -24.62
N VAL A 121 1.26 -12.92 -24.08
CA VAL A 121 1.62 -13.69 -22.88
C VAL A 121 0.78 -13.26 -21.68
N ALA A 122 0.56 -11.96 -21.49
CA ALA A 122 -0.31 -11.46 -20.41
C ALA A 122 -1.75 -11.98 -20.55
N VAL A 123 -2.26 -12.15 -21.77
CA VAL A 123 -3.59 -12.72 -22.03
C VAL A 123 -3.60 -14.23 -21.77
N GLU A 124 -2.54 -14.97 -22.11
CA GLU A 124 -2.41 -16.39 -21.75
C GLU A 124 -2.39 -16.58 -20.23
N MET A 125 -1.65 -15.72 -19.51
CA MET A 125 -1.66 -15.69 -18.05
C MET A 125 -3.05 -15.34 -17.50
N LEU A 126 -3.72 -14.34 -18.08
CA LEU A 126 -5.09 -13.94 -17.70
C LEU A 126 -6.07 -15.11 -17.78
N ASN A 127 -5.92 -15.95 -18.81
CA ASN A 127 -6.75 -17.13 -19.04
C ASN A 127 -6.32 -18.37 -18.23
N ASN A 128 -5.37 -18.22 -17.28
CA ASN A 128 -4.79 -19.33 -16.52
C ASN A 128 -4.23 -20.47 -17.42
N HIS A 129 -3.70 -20.14 -18.60
CA HIS A 129 -3.15 -21.15 -19.50
C HIS A 129 -1.95 -21.85 -18.85
N SER A 130 -2.04 -23.17 -18.68
CA SER A 130 -1.02 -23.94 -17.98
C SER A 130 0.16 -24.28 -18.90
N ILE A 131 1.33 -23.72 -18.60
CA ILE A 131 2.60 -23.99 -19.29
C ILE A 131 3.56 -24.87 -18.48
N ILE A 132 3.16 -25.28 -17.28
CA ILE A 132 3.97 -26.15 -16.43
C ILE A 132 3.84 -27.62 -16.85
N ILE A 133 4.97 -28.24 -17.19
CA ILE A 133 5.03 -29.60 -17.73
C ILE A 133 6.07 -30.45 -17.01
N SER A 134 5.97 -31.77 -17.17
CA SER A 134 7.00 -32.70 -16.69
C SER A 134 8.19 -32.68 -17.63
N GLN A 135 9.33 -32.18 -17.17
CA GLN A 135 10.58 -32.09 -17.94
C GLN A 135 11.81 -32.31 -17.06
N SER A 136 13.00 -32.19 -17.65
CA SER A 136 14.27 -32.33 -16.91
C SER A 136 14.68 -30.98 -16.33
N ASP A 137 15.23 -30.98 -15.12
CA ASP A 137 15.84 -29.78 -14.55
C ASP A 137 17.27 -29.55 -15.07
N TRP A 138 17.92 -28.48 -14.59
CA TRP A 138 19.30 -28.14 -14.94
C TRP A 138 20.34 -29.19 -14.52
N LYS A 139 20.02 -30.03 -13.54
CA LYS A 139 20.87 -31.15 -13.09
C LYS A 139 20.63 -32.41 -13.92
N GLY A 140 19.69 -32.38 -14.87
CA GLY A 140 19.30 -33.52 -15.69
C GLY A 140 18.36 -34.50 -14.99
N GLU A 141 17.82 -34.15 -13.81
CA GLU A 141 16.83 -34.98 -13.13
C GLU A 141 15.50 -34.91 -13.88
N LYS A 142 15.01 -36.07 -14.31
CA LYS A 142 13.76 -36.19 -15.08
C LYS A 142 12.54 -36.20 -14.17
N GLY A 143 11.37 -35.89 -14.75
CA GLY A 143 10.08 -36.04 -14.07
C GLY A 143 9.74 -34.90 -13.11
N LYS A 144 10.39 -33.75 -13.24
CA LYS A 144 10.11 -32.56 -12.46
C LYS A 144 9.03 -31.74 -13.16
N ARG A 145 8.01 -31.31 -12.42
CA ARG A 145 6.94 -30.45 -12.97
C ARG A 145 7.42 -29.00 -12.92
N LEU A 146 7.86 -28.42 -14.03
CA LEU A 146 8.41 -27.07 -14.07
C LEU A 146 8.18 -26.37 -15.41
N SER A 147 8.26 -25.05 -15.41
CA SER A 147 8.29 -24.19 -16.61
C SER A 147 9.69 -23.60 -16.75
N ARG A 148 10.41 -24.00 -17.81
CA ARG A 148 11.80 -23.59 -18.07
C ARG A 148 11.86 -22.73 -19.32
N ILE A 149 12.65 -21.66 -19.28
CA ILE A 149 12.90 -20.85 -20.48
C ILE A 149 13.64 -21.72 -21.50
N THR A 150 13.35 -21.51 -22.78
CA THR A 150 13.98 -22.28 -23.85
C THR A 150 15.48 -21.96 -23.89
N THR A 151 16.27 -23.02 -23.99
CA THR A 151 17.74 -22.96 -23.94
C THR A 151 18.34 -23.71 -25.11
N GLU A 152 19.51 -23.26 -25.56
CA GLU A 152 20.28 -23.96 -26.58
C GLU A 152 21.03 -25.17 -25.97
N PRO A 153 21.35 -26.22 -26.76
CA PRO A 153 22.08 -27.37 -26.27
C PRO A 153 23.46 -26.96 -25.71
N GLY A 154 23.66 -27.18 -24.40
CA GLY A 154 24.93 -26.87 -23.72
C GLY A 154 25.00 -25.47 -23.09
N GLU A 155 23.93 -24.67 -23.16
CA GLU A 155 23.83 -23.39 -22.47
C GLU A 155 23.90 -23.58 -20.95
N THR A 156 24.72 -22.80 -20.26
CA THR A 156 24.81 -22.82 -18.79
C THR A 156 23.83 -21.82 -18.17
N PRO A 157 23.44 -21.98 -16.88
CA PRO A 157 22.59 -21.01 -16.21
C PRO A 157 23.13 -19.58 -16.28
N GLU A 158 24.45 -19.39 -16.18
CA GLU A 158 25.09 -18.08 -16.27
C GLU A 158 24.89 -17.41 -17.63
N LEU A 159 24.99 -18.18 -18.73
CA LEU A 159 24.80 -17.65 -20.08
C LEU A 159 23.33 -17.28 -20.32
N VAL A 160 22.39 -18.08 -19.81
CA VAL A 160 20.96 -17.73 -19.84
C VAL A 160 20.69 -16.46 -19.05
N VAL A 161 21.24 -16.34 -17.85
CA VAL A 161 21.08 -15.12 -17.03
C VAL A 161 21.64 -13.91 -17.76
N SER A 162 22.85 -14.01 -18.35
CA SER A 162 23.42 -12.92 -19.15
C SER A 162 22.49 -12.51 -20.30
N ARG A 163 22.02 -13.47 -21.10
CA ARG A 163 21.09 -13.21 -22.20
C ARG A 163 19.80 -12.53 -21.74
N LEU A 164 19.18 -13.04 -20.68
CA LEU A 164 17.94 -12.48 -20.15
C LEU A 164 18.13 -11.07 -19.62
N LEU A 165 19.21 -10.81 -18.86
CA LEU A 165 19.49 -9.47 -18.35
C LEU A 165 19.77 -8.49 -19.50
N SER A 166 20.49 -8.89 -20.54
CA SER A 166 20.72 -8.07 -21.73
C SER A 166 19.42 -7.78 -22.48
N GLU A 167 18.51 -8.75 -22.64
CA GLU A 167 17.17 -8.52 -23.21
C GLU A 167 16.35 -7.54 -22.36
N LEU A 168 16.35 -7.69 -21.03
CA LEU A 168 15.66 -6.77 -20.13
C LEU A 168 16.20 -5.34 -20.23
N ILE A 169 17.51 -5.16 -20.40
CA ILE A 169 18.15 -3.86 -20.55
C ILE A 169 17.82 -3.24 -21.92
N ALA A 170 17.84 -4.05 -22.99
CA ALA A 170 17.56 -3.60 -24.35
C ALA A 170 16.15 -3.03 -24.52
N ASP A 171 15.17 -3.56 -23.79
CA ASP A 171 13.78 -3.09 -23.80
C ASP A 171 13.55 -1.80 -22.99
N LEU A 172 14.55 -1.29 -22.27
CA LEU A 172 14.40 -0.03 -21.53
C LEU A 172 14.27 1.16 -22.51
N PRO A 173 13.36 2.13 -22.24
CA PRO A 173 13.16 3.30 -23.10
C PRO A 173 14.25 4.36 -22.88
N VAL A 174 15.53 3.98 -22.99
CA VAL A 174 16.70 4.82 -22.67
C VAL A 174 16.71 6.10 -23.50
N GLY A 175 16.27 6.03 -24.76
CA GLY A 175 16.18 7.21 -25.64
C GLY A 175 15.17 8.28 -25.18
N GLN A 176 14.31 7.96 -24.21
CA GLN A 176 13.34 8.89 -23.61
C GLN A 176 13.74 9.32 -22.20
N PHE A 177 14.91 8.88 -21.70
CA PHE A 177 15.38 9.28 -20.38
C PHE A 177 15.73 10.77 -20.35
N PRO A 178 15.48 11.47 -19.24
CA PRO A 178 16.00 12.82 -19.01
C PRO A 178 17.53 12.88 -19.15
N GLU A 179 18.07 14.02 -19.58
CA GLU A 179 19.53 14.20 -19.82
C GLU A 179 20.39 13.87 -18.59
N ASN A 180 19.89 14.15 -17.38
CA ASN A 180 20.57 13.84 -16.11
C ASN A 180 19.85 12.73 -15.33
N ALA A 181 19.29 11.75 -16.03
CA ALA A 181 18.60 10.63 -15.39
C ALA A 181 19.53 9.89 -14.42
N SER A 182 18.96 9.52 -13.27
CA SER A 182 19.57 8.63 -12.29
C SER A 182 18.63 7.47 -12.04
N LEU A 183 19.19 6.28 -11.88
CA LEU A 183 18.47 5.02 -11.72
C LEU A 183 18.90 4.34 -10.42
N ALA A 184 17.94 4.04 -9.56
CA ALA A 184 18.14 3.12 -8.46
C ALA A 184 17.76 1.71 -8.91
N VAL A 185 18.69 0.77 -8.85
CA VAL A 185 18.51 -0.60 -9.31
C VAL A 185 18.41 -1.53 -8.11
N ILE A 186 17.35 -2.35 -8.10
CA ILE A 186 17.13 -3.44 -7.15
C ILE A 186 17.15 -4.74 -7.93
N LEU A 187 17.97 -5.68 -7.47
CA LEU A 187 18.04 -7.03 -8.03
C LEU A 187 17.42 -7.99 -7.02
N ASP A 188 16.25 -8.55 -7.35
CA ASP A 188 15.54 -9.53 -6.52
C ASP A 188 15.63 -10.91 -7.19
N ILE A 189 16.56 -11.73 -6.71
CA ILE A 189 17.04 -12.92 -7.43
C ILE A 189 16.82 -14.19 -6.62
N SER A 190 16.29 -15.21 -7.28
CA SER A 190 16.21 -16.59 -6.79
C SER A 190 16.90 -17.52 -7.78
N SER A 191 18.12 -17.94 -7.49
CA SER A 191 18.90 -18.83 -8.36
C SER A 191 19.82 -19.73 -7.54
N SER A 192 20.28 -20.83 -8.15
CA SER A 192 21.43 -21.58 -7.67
C SER A 192 22.73 -20.75 -7.71
N LEU A 193 22.79 -19.76 -8.60
CA LEU A 193 23.89 -18.82 -8.71
C LEU A 193 23.94 -17.90 -7.49
N SER A 194 25.16 -17.60 -7.05
CA SER A 194 25.35 -16.64 -5.95
C SER A 194 24.94 -15.23 -6.36
N PHE A 195 24.38 -14.46 -5.44
CA PHE A 195 23.99 -13.08 -5.69
C PHE A 195 25.14 -12.19 -6.24
N PRO A 196 26.39 -12.29 -5.74
CA PRO A 196 27.52 -11.58 -6.32
C PRO A 196 27.75 -11.92 -7.80
N ALA A 197 27.66 -13.21 -8.17
CA ALA A 197 27.85 -13.63 -9.56
C ALA A 197 26.78 -13.02 -10.48
N VAL A 198 25.51 -13.05 -10.08
CA VAL A 198 24.43 -12.43 -10.89
C VAL A 198 24.60 -10.91 -10.96
N ARG A 199 25.08 -10.26 -9.88
CA ARG A 199 25.38 -8.83 -9.87
C ARG A 199 26.53 -8.47 -10.82
N GLU A 200 27.56 -9.30 -10.92
CA GLU A 200 28.65 -9.13 -11.89
C GLU A 200 28.13 -9.23 -13.33
N ILE A 201 27.32 -10.26 -13.63
CA ILE A 201 26.68 -10.44 -14.94
C ILE A 201 25.81 -9.22 -15.29
N TRP A 202 25.02 -8.72 -14.33
CA TRP A 202 24.22 -7.50 -14.52
C TRP A 202 25.09 -6.28 -14.85
N GLN A 203 26.20 -6.10 -14.12
CA GLN A 203 27.11 -4.97 -14.33
C GLN A 203 27.78 -5.02 -15.70
N GLU A 204 28.19 -6.20 -16.14
CA GLU A 204 28.76 -6.43 -17.47
C GLU A 204 27.71 -6.10 -18.56
N ALA A 205 26.52 -6.68 -18.47
CA ALA A 205 25.44 -6.41 -19.43
C ALA A 205 25.05 -4.91 -19.46
N TRP A 206 25.05 -4.24 -18.30
CA TRP A 206 24.80 -2.79 -18.23
C TRP A 206 25.91 -1.98 -18.89
N GLN A 207 27.18 -2.32 -18.69
CA GLN A 207 28.30 -1.63 -19.33
C GLN A 207 28.29 -1.82 -20.85
N GLU A 208 28.02 -3.04 -21.33
CA GLU A 208 27.94 -3.36 -22.75
C GLU A 208 26.78 -2.65 -23.46
N SER A 209 25.68 -2.39 -22.75
CA SER A 209 24.53 -1.65 -23.30
C SER A 209 24.87 -0.20 -23.69
N GLY A 210 25.96 0.37 -23.17
CA GLY A 210 26.37 1.74 -23.44
C GLY A 210 25.48 2.82 -22.79
N ILE A 211 24.59 2.44 -21.87
CA ILE A 211 23.70 3.37 -21.17
C ILE A 211 24.52 4.24 -20.21
N THR A 212 24.49 5.55 -20.41
CA THR A 212 25.29 6.53 -19.63
C THR A 212 24.60 7.04 -18.35
N CYS A 213 23.45 6.47 -17.99
CA CYS A 213 22.67 6.86 -16.80
C CYS A 213 23.44 6.53 -15.51
N ALA A 214 23.36 7.41 -14.51
CA ALA A 214 23.95 7.15 -13.20
C ALA A 214 23.17 6.04 -12.48
N VAL A 215 23.86 5.02 -11.97
CA VAL A 215 23.22 3.87 -11.31
C VAL A 215 23.62 3.78 -9.84
N GLU A 216 22.61 3.78 -8.97
CA GLU A 216 22.71 3.43 -7.55
C GLU A 216 22.17 2.01 -7.34
N TYR A 217 22.89 1.16 -6.62
CA TYR A 217 22.37 -0.15 -6.25
C TYR A 217 21.78 -0.13 -4.84
N VAL A 218 20.55 -0.58 -4.71
CA VAL A 218 19.84 -0.67 -3.42
C VAL A 218 19.74 -2.14 -3.02
N ASP A 219 20.19 -2.46 -1.81
CA ASP A 219 20.09 -3.81 -1.26
C ASP A 219 18.72 -3.98 -0.56
N SER A 220 17.76 -4.53 -1.28
CA SER A 220 16.40 -4.76 -0.79
C SER A 220 15.69 -5.81 -1.63
N ASN A 221 14.59 -6.38 -1.12
CA ASN A 221 13.85 -7.44 -1.79
C ASN A 221 12.35 -7.41 -1.47
N GLY A 222 11.58 -8.03 -2.37
CA GLY A 222 10.15 -8.20 -2.26
C GLY A 222 9.30 -6.92 -2.34
N PRO A 223 7.97 -7.04 -2.28
CA PRO A 223 7.05 -5.92 -2.50
C PRO A 223 7.19 -4.76 -1.51
N GLY A 224 7.69 -5.03 -0.30
CA GLY A 224 7.90 -4.00 0.73
C GLY A 224 8.85 -2.87 0.32
N VAL A 225 9.70 -3.12 -0.68
CA VAL A 225 10.54 -2.10 -1.35
C VAL A 225 9.71 -0.90 -1.80
N VAL A 226 8.55 -1.15 -2.41
CA VAL A 226 7.70 -0.09 -2.97
C VAL A 226 7.17 0.80 -1.85
N SER A 227 6.71 0.20 -0.74
CA SER A 227 6.23 0.94 0.43
C SER A 227 7.35 1.78 1.05
N HIS A 228 8.54 1.21 1.20
CA HIS A 228 9.72 1.95 1.67
C HIS A 228 10.08 3.12 0.75
N TRP A 229 10.09 2.90 -0.56
CA TRP A 229 10.35 3.95 -1.54
C TRP A 229 9.37 5.11 -1.44
N LEU A 230 8.07 4.80 -1.35
CA LEU A 230 6.99 5.79 -1.23
C LEU A 230 7.08 6.62 0.07
N ASP A 231 7.71 6.10 1.11
CA ASP A 231 7.89 6.81 2.39
C ASP A 231 9.08 7.77 2.36
N TYR A 232 10.23 7.32 1.82
CA TYR A 232 11.50 8.03 1.95
C TYR A 232 11.98 8.73 0.68
N ARG A 233 11.67 8.21 -0.52
CA ARG A 233 12.26 8.64 -1.80
C ARG A 233 11.25 9.21 -2.79
N ILE A 234 10.00 9.45 -2.37
CA ILE A 234 8.91 9.95 -3.23
C ILE A 234 9.17 11.34 -3.85
N ARG A 235 10.13 12.11 -3.31
CA ARG A 235 10.51 13.44 -3.81
C ARG A 235 11.80 13.43 -4.62
N ASP A 236 12.42 12.26 -4.79
CA ASP A 236 13.68 12.16 -5.51
C ASP A 236 13.39 12.18 -7.01
N GLU A 237 14.28 12.77 -7.80
CA GLU A 237 14.21 12.77 -9.28
C GLU A 237 14.80 11.48 -9.89
N VAL A 238 15.05 10.47 -9.04
CA VAL A 238 15.60 9.16 -9.40
C VAL A 238 14.48 8.22 -9.82
N MET A 239 14.66 7.50 -10.93
CA MET A 239 13.78 6.40 -11.32
C MET A 239 14.18 5.11 -10.60
N LEU A 240 13.21 4.25 -10.29
CA LEU A 240 13.46 2.96 -9.65
C LEU A 240 13.32 1.84 -10.69
N LEU A 241 14.39 1.07 -10.92
CA LEU A 241 14.36 -0.16 -11.71
C LEU A 241 14.40 -1.37 -10.78
N ILE A 242 13.36 -2.19 -10.83
CA ILE A 242 13.31 -3.47 -10.14
C ILE A 242 13.52 -4.58 -11.17
N VAL A 243 14.53 -5.42 -10.94
CA VAL A 243 14.83 -6.59 -11.75
C VAL A 243 14.53 -7.83 -10.92
N GLY A 244 13.47 -8.55 -11.28
CA GLY A 244 13.09 -9.83 -10.67
C GLY A 244 13.60 -10.98 -11.51
N LEU A 245 14.29 -11.96 -10.90
CA LEU A 245 14.84 -13.10 -11.64
C LEU A 245 14.66 -14.40 -10.87
N GLN A 246 14.16 -15.43 -11.56
CA GLN A 246 14.32 -16.81 -11.14
C GLN A 246 14.82 -17.69 -12.29
N ILE A 247 16.02 -18.25 -12.12
CA ILE A 247 16.68 -19.18 -13.04
C ILE A 247 17.39 -20.25 -12.23
N ASP A 248 17.31 -21.51 -12.67
CA ASP A 248 17.89 -22.67 -11.98
C ASP A 248 17.59 -22.68 -10.47
N PRO A 249 16.31 -22.82 -10.07
CA PRO A 249 15.94 -22.85 -8.66
C PRO A 249 16.54 -24.09 -7.96
N VAL A 250 17.00 -23.91 -6.72
CA VAL A 250 17.64 -24.97 -5.91
C VAL A 250 16.78 -26.23 -5.81
N ALA A 251 15.45 -26.06 -5.70
CA ALA A 251 14.45 -27.11 -5.79
C ALA A 251 13.64 -26.92 -7.07
N SER A 252 13.67 -27.92 -7.96
CA SER A 252 13.15 -27.81 -9.34
C SER A 252 11.69 -28.24 -9.52
N ASN A 253 11.01 -28.74 -8.49
CA ASN A 253 9.64 -29.23 -8.63
C ASN A 253 8.60 -28.14 -8.31
N ASN A 254 7.59 -28.01 -9.17
CA ASN A 254 6.57 -26.95 -9.17
C ASN A 254 7.15 -25.53 -9.24
N THR A 255 8.22 -25.33 -10.02
CA THR A 255 8.87 -24.02 -10.21
C THR A 255 8.72 -23.50 -11.62
N ALA A 256 8.83 -22.18 -11.76
CA ALA A 256 8.84 -21.49 -13.03
C ALA A 256 10.07 -20.61 -13.16
N GLU A 257 10.62 -20.52 -14.36
CA GLU A 257 11.65 -19.55 -14.69
C GLU A 257 11.01 -18.28 -15.25
N ALA A 258 11.51 -17.14 -14.78
CA ALA A 258 11.03 -15.83 -15.19
C ALA A 258 12.12 -14.76 -14.96
N ALA A 259 12.16 -13.78 -15.86
CA ALA A 259 12.95 -12.57 -15.73
C ALA A 259 12.03 -11.37 -15.95
N VAL A 260 12.11 -10.34 -15.11
CA VAL A 260 11.21 -9.19 -15.12
C VAL A 260 12.00 -7.92 -14.88
N ALA A 261 11.72 -6.87 -15.66
CA ALA A 261 12.15 -5.50 -15.41
C ALA A 261 10.93 -4.60 -15.25
N LEU A 262 10.89 -3.85 -14.15
CA LEU A 262 9.88 -2.83 -13.87
C LEU A 262 10.57 -1.48 -13.68
N LEU A 263 10.35 -0.55 -14.60
CA LEU A 263 10.81 0.82 -14.47
C LEU A 263 9.70 1.67 -13.85
N LEU A 264 9.99 2.27 -12.70
CA LEU A 264 9.05 3.01 -11.88
C LEU A 264 9.49 4.47 -11.71
N GLY A 265 8.53 5.38 -11.76
CA GLY A 265 8.71 6.82 -11.59
C GLY A 265 7.94 7.35 -10.39
N ASN A 266 8.50 8.36 -9.73
CA ASN A 266 7.80 9.13 -8.73
C ASN A 266 6.82 10.09 -9.40
N ARG A 267 5.53 10.00 -9.07
CA ARG A 267 4.49 10.88 -9.63
C ARG A 267 4.74 12.38 -9.42
N LEU A 268 5.54 12.75 -8.43
CA LEU A 268 5.83 14.15 -8.09
C LEU A 268 7.00 14.75 -8.89
N THR A 269 7.88 13.93 -9.46
CA THR A 269 9.14 14.38 -10.05
C THR A 269 9.37 13.85 -11.45
N GLN A 270 8.69 12.76 -11.82
CA GLN A 270 8.80 12.17 -13.14
C GLN A 270 7.62 12.63 -14.01
N GLU A 271 7.94 13.35 -15.08
CA GLU A 271 6.99 13.78 -16.11
C GLU A 271 7.49 13.49 -17.54
N ALA A 272 8.72 13.00 -17.70
CA ALA A 272 9.39 12.88 -19.00
C ALA A 272 8.89 11.71 -19.85
N LEU A 273 8.65 10.55 -19.22
CA LEU A 273 8.10 9.35 -19.84
C LEU A 273 6.61 9.25 -19.51
N GLU A 274 5.80 8.93 -20.53
CA GLU A 274 4.39 8.64 -20.34
C GLU A 274 4.22 7.35 -19.53
N PRO A 275 3.47 7.37 -18.41
CA PRO A 275 3.26 6.17 -17.64
C PRO A 275 2.34 5.18 -18.38
N LEU A 276 2.47 3.90 -18.04
CA LEU A 276 1.60 2.81 -18.49
C LEU A 276 0.42 2.59 -17.52
N ALA A 277 0.69 2.68 -16.22
CA ALA A 277 -0.29 2.51 -15.15
C ALA A 277 0.23 3.14 -13.84
N LEU A 278 -0.60 3.09 -12.79
CA LEU A 278 -0.20 3.45 -11.42
C LEU A 278 -0.10 2.19 -10.55
N LEU A 279 1.05 2.01 -9.90
CA LEU A 279 1.27 1.01 -8.86
C LEU A 279 1.03 1.63 -7.49
N HIS A 280 0.00 1.14 -6.78
CA HIS A 280 -0.33 1.64 -5.45
C HIS A 280 0.52 0.96 -4.36
N ARG A 281 0.53 1.57 -3.17
CA ARG A 281 1.29 1.06 -2.02
C ARG A 281 0.88 -0.38 -1.67
N PRO A 282 1.83 -1.33 -1.61
CA PRO A 282 1.59 -2.66 -1.04
C PRO A 282 1.33 -2.61 0.47
N ASP A 283 0.26 -3.26 0.92
CA ASP A 283 -0.10 -3.43 2.34
C ASP A 283 0.22 -4.85 2.79
N ALA A 284 0.99 -4.99 3.87
CA ALA A 284 1.33 -6.29 4.45
C ALA A 284 0.23 -6.76 5.41
N SER A 285 -0.15 -8.02 5.24
CA SER A 285 -1.10 -8.71 6.11
C SER A 285 -0.39 -9.89 6.77
N PRO A 286 -0.31 -9.91 8.12
CA PRO A 286 0.00 -11.13 8.86
C PRO A 286 -1.00 -12.25 8.54
N PRO A 287 -0.66 -13.51 8.84
CA PRO A 287 -1.57 -14.64 8.65
C PRO A 287 -2.90 -14.41 9.39
N GLY A 288 -4.02 -14.60 8.68
CA GLY A 288 -5.38 -14.40 9.19
C GLY A 288 -5.91 -12.97 9.09
N GLU A 289 -5.10 -12.01 8.63
CA GLU A 289 -5.50 -10.60 8.49
C GLU A 289 -5.67 -10.16 7.03
N LEU A 290 -5.61 -11.09 6.05
CA LEU A 290 -5.67 -10.74 4.63
C LEU A 290 -6.86 -9.86 4.26
N SER A 291 -8.07 -10.17 4.75
CA SER A 291 -9.28 -9.38 4.47
C SER A 291 -9.14 -7.90 4.86
N GLU A 292 -8.49 -7.61 5.99
CA GLU A 292 -8.26 -6.23 6.43
C GLU A 292 -7.16 -5.55 5.61
N GLY A 293 -6.12 -6.29 5.21
CA GLY A 293 -5.11 -5.77 4.28
C GLY A 293 -5.66 -5.48 2.89
N MET A 294 -6.53 -6.35 2.37
CA MET A 294 -7.24 -6.14 1.10
C MET A 294 -8.09 -4.87 1.14
N LYS A 295 -8.87 -4.69 2.21
CA LYS A 295 -9.67 -3.46 2.43
C LYS A 295 -8.80 -2.23 2.51
N MET A 296 -7.68 -2.27 3.22
CA MET A 296 -6.76 -1.14 3.31
C MET A 296 -6.09 -0.80 2.00
N ALA A 297 -5.60 -1.80 1.27
CA ALA A 297 -5.04 -1.60 -0.05
C ALA A 297 -6.08 -0.92 -0.97
N ALA A 298 -7.33 -1.38 -0.96
CA ALA A 298 -8.42 -0.80 -1.75
C ALA A 298 -8.81 0.63 -1.31
N TRP A 299 -8.92 0.87 0.00
CA TRP A 299 -9.29 2.18 0.57
C TRP A 299 -8.30 3.29 0.21
N ASN A 300 -7.04 2.92 -0.01
CA ASN A 300 -5.99 3.82 -0.43
C ASN A 300 -6.00 4.14 -1.92
N VAL A 301 -6.97 3.62 -2.68
CA VAL A 301 -7.07 3.78 -4.13
C VAL A 301 -8.44 4.37 -4.50
N PRO A 302 -8.50 5.35 -5.41
CA PRO A 302 -9.78 5.90 -5.89
C PRO A 302 -10.46 4.94 -6.88
N LEU A 303 -10.93 3.79 -6.37
CA LEU A 303 -11.62 2.78 -7.18
C LEU A 303 -13.07 3.20 -7.46
N LYS A 304 -13.45 3.29 -8.74
CA LYS A 304 -14.84 3.51 -9.11
C LYS A 304 -15.70 2.31 -8.69
N GLY A 305 -16.64 2.52 -7.77
CA GLY A 305 -17.47 1.45 -7.21
C GLY A 305 -16.75 0.52 -6.23
N ASN A 306 -15.50 0.84 -5.86
CA ASN A 306 -14.66 0.06 -4.95
C ASN A 306 -14.56 -1.45 -5.29
N ILE A 307 -14.52 -1.79 -6.57
CA ILE A 307 -14.46 -3.19 -7.04
C ILE A 307 -13.30 -3.33 -8.04
N VAL A 308 -12.61 -4.45 -7.96
CA VAL A 308 -11.55 -4.84 -8.92
C VAL A 308 -12.07 -5.87 -9.91
N LYS A 309 -11.48 -5.90 -11.12
CA LYS A 309 -11.93 -6.80 -12.18
C LYS A 309 -11.32 -8.19 -12.06
N ASN A 310 -10.01 -8.25 -11.84
CA ASN A 310 -9.27 -9.50 -11.71
C ASN A 310 -8.44 -9.52 -10.44
N LEU A 311 -8.16 -10.73 -9.95
CA LEU A 311 -7.32 -11.00 -8.79
C LEU A 311 -6.12 -11.86 -9.20
N TRP A 312 -4.92 -11.30 -9.12
CA TRP A 312 -3.66 -11.98 -9.46
C TRP A 312 -3.00 -12.54 -8.20
N LEU A 313 -2.62 -13.82 -8.24
CA LEU A 313 -2.02 -14.56 -7.14
C LEU A 313 -0.63 -15.07 -7.55
N ALA A 314 0.37 -14.79 -6.73
CA ALA A 314 1.75 -15.19 -7.01
C ALA A 314 2.60 -15.41 -5.75
N GLY A 315 3.49 -16.40 -5.79
CA GLY A 315 4.43 -16.68 -4.71
C GLY A 315 3.80 -17.25 -3.42
N LEU A 316 2.62 -17.85 -3.51
CA LEU A 316 1.86 -18.32 -2.35
C LEU A 316 2.29 -19.71 -1.86
N THR A 317 2.32 -19.89 -0.54
CA THR A 317 2.30 -21.22 0.08
C THR A 317 0.91 -21.85 -0.01
N GLY A 318 0.80 -23.15 0.28
CA GLY A 318 -0.51 -23.82 0.31
C GLY A 318 -1.46 -23.24 1.37
N GLU A 319 -0.91 -22.85 2.52
CA GLU A 319 -1.69 -22.22 3.61
C GLU A 319 -2.15 -20.81 3.23
N GLN A 320 -1.25 -20.00 2.65
CA GLN A 320 -1.60 -18.67 2.16
C GLN A 320 -2.63 -18.71 1.04
N HIS A 321 -2.52 -19.68 0.12
CA HIS A 321 -3.52 -19.87 -0.93
C HIS A 321 -4.89 -20.24 -0.33
N ALA A 322 -4.93 -21.08 0.71
CA ALA A 322 -6.18 -21.38 1.41
C ALA A 322 -6.78 -20.12 2.06
N GLU A 323 -5.97 -19.27 2.68
CA GLU A 323 -6.42 -17.98 3.24
C GLU A 323 -7.01 -17.07 2.15
N VAL A 324 -6.35 -16.95 0.99
CA VAL A 324 -6.86 -16.19 -0.16
C VAL A 324 -8.24 -16.70 -0.59
N VAL A 325 -8.41 -18.02 -0.71
CA VAL A 325 -9.71 -18.63 -1.07
C VAL A 325 -10.80 -18.26 -0.05
N THR A 326 -10.49 -18.25 1.25
CA THR A 326 -11.46 -17.83 2.27
C THR A 326 -11.81 -16.34 2.19
N CYS A 327 -10.89 -15.51 1.70
CA CYS A 327 -11.05 -14.05 1.61
C CYS A 327 -11.52 -13.57 0.22
N GLN A 328 -11.65 -14.44 -0.79
CA GLN A 328 -11.99 -14.04 -2.16
C GLN A 328 -13.31 -13.27 -2.25
N ASN A 329 -14.29 -13.61 -1.41
CA ASN A 329 -15.59 -12.91 -1.35
C ASN A 329 -15.56 -11.62 -0.50
N ALA A 330 -14.39 -11.24 0.04
CA ALA A 330 -14.23 -10.01 0.82
C ALA A 330 -13.90 -8.81 -0.08
N HIS A 331 -14.07 -7.62 0.47
CA HIS A 331 -13.74 -6.38 -0.21
C HIS A 331 -12.24 -6.22 -0.50
N PRO A 332 -11.80 -5.82 -1.72
CA PRO A 332 -12.58 -5.38 -2.90
C PRO A 332 -12.83 -6.48 -3.96
N ALA A 333 -12.53 -7.74 -3.66
CA ALA A 333 -12.58 -8.87 -4.60
C ALA A 333 -13.97 -9.54 -4.72
N GLN A 334 -14.97 -9.08 -3.98
CA GLN A 334 -16.31 -9.69 -3.89
C GLN A 334 -17.10 -9.81 -5.20
N SER A 335 -16.64 -9.15 -6.26
CA SER A 335 -17.26 -9.20 -7.60
C SER A 335 -16.32 -9.79 -8.66
N VAL A 336 -15.15 -10.29 -8.27
CA VAL A 336 -14.24 -11.03 -9.14
C VAL A 336 -14.86 -12.40 -9.39
N ALA A 337 -15.13 -12.72 -10.65
CA ALA A 337 -15.60 -14.04 -11.03
C ALA A 337 -14.49 -15.08 -10.84
N ASP A 338 -14.86 -16.35 -10.65
CA ASP A 338 -13.89 -17.42 -10.38
C ASP A 338 -12.87 -17.60 -11.52
N ASP A 339 -13.29 -17.38 -12.76
CA ASP A 339 -12.42 -17.40 -13.95
C ASP A 339 -11.48 -16.18 -14.04
N SER A 340 -11.75 -15.14 -13.25
CA SER A 340 -10.98 -13.90 -13.15
C SER A 340 -10.03 -13.89 -11.94
N VAL A 341 -9.87 -15.04 -11.28
CA VAL A 341 -8.79 -15.31 -10.32
C VAL A 341 -7.63 -15.99 -11.04
N ILE A 342 -6.51 -15.30 -11.14
CA ILE A 342 -5.33 -15.72 -11.90
C ILE A 342 -4.27 -16.22 -10.95
N SER A 343 -3.95 -17.51 -11.02
CA SER A 343 -2.94 -18.13 -10.17
C SER A 343 -1.71 -18.51 -10.98
N LEU A 344 -0.69 -17.63 -10.94
CA LEU A 344 0.57 -17.86 -11.66
C LEU A 344 1.29 -19.10 -11.11
N ASP A 345 1.25 -19.32 -9.80
CA ASP A 345 1.87 -20.51 -9.19
C ASP A 345 1.25 -21.83 -9.69
N MET A 346 -0.03 -21.81 -10.08
CA MET A 346 -0.73 -22.99 -10.59
C MET A 346 -0.51 -23.20 -12.09
N SER A 347 -0.51 -22.12 -12.88
CA SER A 347 -0.40 -22.19 -14.34
C SER A 347 1.03 -22.40 -14.84
N MET A 348 2.00 -21.69 -14.26
CA MET A 348 3.42 -21.78 -14.64
C MET A 348 4.30 -22.42 -13.56
N GLY A 349 3.87 -22.43 -12.30
CA GLY A 349 4.71 -22.83 -11.18
C GLY A 349 5.28 -21.63 -10.44
N ARG A 350 5.96 -21.89 -9.33
CA ARG A 350 6.49 -20.84 -8.46
C ARG A 350 7.69 -20.16 -9.07
N ALA A 351 7.58 -18.86 -9.35
CA ALA A 351 8.66 -18.03 -9.89
C ALA A 351 9.54 -17.34 -8.81
N GLY A 352 9.42 -17.75 -7.53
CA GLY A 352 10.23 -17.25 -6.40
C GLY A 352 10.31 -15.73 -6.32
N ALA A 353 11.52 -15.18 -6.26
CA ALA A 353 11.73 -13.72 -6.18
C ALA A 353 11.10 -12.94 -7.34
N ALA A 354 11.01 -13.53 -8.54
CA ALA A 354 10.37 -12.89 -9.69
C ALA A 354 8.84 -12.87 -9.62
N ALA A 355 8.22 -13.72 -8.79
CA ALA A 355 6.77 -13.91 -8.74
C ALA A 355 5.97 -12.61 -8.50
N PRO A 356 6.25 -11.78 -7.48
CA PRO A 356 5.50 -10.54 -7.28
C PRO A 356 5.67 -9.56 -8.44
N TRP A 357 6.88 -9.45 -8.98
CA TRP A 357 7.21 -8.53 -10.06
C TRP A 357 6.55 -8.95 -11.37
N LEU A 358 6.50 -10.25 -11.64
CA LEU A 358 5.81 -10.83 -12.79
C LEU A 358 4.30 -10.56 -12.72
N ALA A 359 3.69 -10.77 -11.55
CA ALA A 359 2.27 -10.45 -11.35
C ALA A 359 1.98 -8.97 -11.60
N ILE A 360 2.85 -8.07 -11.12
CA ILE A 360 2.73 -6.62 -11.36
C ILE A 360 2.88 -6.28 -12.84
N ALA A 361 3.86 -6.86 -13.53
CA ALA A 361 4.09 -6.62 -14.95
C ALA A 361 2.90 -7.11 -15.80
N ALA A 362 2.46 -8.36 -15.61
CA ALA A 362 1.33 -8.93 -16.34
C ALA A 362 0.03 -8.18 -16.06
N ALA A 363 -0.25 -7.84 -14.80
CA ALA A 363 -1.41 -7.05 -14.44
C ALA A 363 -1.36 -5.62 -15.03
N THR A 364 -0.17 -5.03 -15.16
CA THR A 364 0.01 -3.73 -15.84
C THR A 364 -0.39 -3.83 -17.30
N GLU A 365 0.06 -4.87 -18.01
CA GLU A 365 -0.29 -5.08 -19.41
C GLU A 365 -1.80 -5.27 -19.60
N ILE A 366 -2.45 -6.07 -18.75
CA ILE A 366 -3.92 -6.24 -18.77
C ILE A 366 -4.64 -4.94 -18.40
N THR A 367 -4.11 -4.15 -17.46
CA THR A 367 -4.65 -2.82 -17.13
C THR A 367 -4.62 -1.91 -18.34
N ARG A 368 -3.52 -1.92 -19.10
CA ARG A 368 -3.34 -1.09 -20.29
C ARG A 368 -4.35 -1.45 -21.38
N GLN A 369 -4.61 -2.74 -21.58
CA GLN A 369 -5.58 -3.24 -22.57
C GLN A 369 -7.04 -3.02 -22.15
N THR A 370 -7.37 -3.21 -20.87
CA THR A 370 -8.77 -3.24 -20.39
C THR A 370 -9.22 -1.96 -19.69
N GLN A 371 -8.29 -1.04 -19.38
CA GLN A 371 -8.53 0.17 -18.60
C GLN A 371 -9.26 -0.09 -17.28
N SER A 372 -9.00 -1.25 -16.66
CA SER A 372 -9.69 -1.74 -15.47
C SER A 372 -8.70 -2.00 -14.33
N PRO A 373 -9.03 -1.62 -13.08
CA PRO A 373 -8.19 -1.92 -11.92
C PRO A 373 -7.96 -3.42 -11.70
N GLN A 374 -6.74 -3.75 -11.30
CA GLN A 374 -6.29 -5.11 -11.00
C GLN A 374 -5.85 -5.18 -9.55
N MET A 375 -6.23 -6.24 -8.83
CA MET A 375 -5.70 -6.53 -7.51
C MET A 375 -4.65 -7.63 -7.59
N ILE A 376 -3.59 -7.50 -6.80
CA ILE A 376 -2.51 -8.47 -6.73
C ILE A 376 -2.29 -8.86 -5.27
N ILE A 377 -2.25 -10.15 -5.01
CA ILE A 377 -1.87 -10.74 -3.72
C ILE A 377 -0.61 -11.57 -3.91
N CYS A 378 0.45 -11.21 -3.20
CA CYS A 378 1.73 -11.92 -3.25
C CYS A 378 2.14 -12.47 -1.89
N GLY A 379 2.66 -13.68 -1.87
CA GLY A 379 3.25 -14.28 -0.69
C GLY A 379 4.71 -13.84 -0.49
N ASP A 380 5.06 -13.49 0.75
CA ASP A 380 6.46 -13.41 1.18
C ASP A 380 6.72 -14.54 2.19
N ASN A 381 7.36 -15.60 1.70
CA ASN A 381 7.63 -16.80 2.49
C ASN A 381 8.69 -16.58 3.57
N THR A 382 9.51 -15.53 3.46
CA THR A 382 10.55 -15.24 4.46
C THR A 382 9.97 -14.58 5.69
N LYS A 383 8.99 -13.69 5.50
CA LYS A 383 8.31 -12.96 6.58
C LYS A 383 6.97 -13.57 6.98
N ASN A 384 6.50 -14.57 6.22
CA ASN A 384 5.19 -15.19 6.35
C ASN A 384 4.05 -14.16 6.34
N VAL A 385 4.06 -13.27 5.35
CA VAL A 385 3.04 -12.23 5.15
C VAL A 385 2.47 -12.28 3.74
N LEU A 386 1.25 -11.80 3.60
CA LEU A 386 0.60 -11.57 2.31
C LEU A 386 0.60 -10.08 1.98
N TRP A 387 1.15 -9.72 0.84
CA TRP A 387 1.15 -8.36 0.31
C TRP A 387 -0.04 -8.16 -0.61
N SER A 388 -0.88 -7.18 -0.30
CA SER A 388 -1.98 -6.74 -1.18
C SER A 388 -1.60 -5.42 -1.84
N THR A 389 -1.69 -5.35 -3.17
CA THR A 389 -1.52 -4.11 -3.92
C THR A 389 -2.51 -4.01 -5.07
N LEU A 390 -2.64 -2.82 -5.65
CA LEU A 390 -3.48 -2.57 -6.81
C LEU A 390 -2.70 -1.87 -7.91
N ILE A 391 -3.11 -2.18 -9.14
CA ILE A 391 -2.73 -1.45 -10.34
C ILE A 391 -3.98 -0.79 -10.90
N THR A 392 -3.89 0.49 -11.21
CA THR A 392 -4.98 1.23 -11.85
C THR A 392 -4.52 1.86 -13.16
N PRO A 393 -5.42 2.00 -14.14
CA PRO A 393 -5.11 2.80 -15.32
C PRO A 393 -4.81 4.25 -14.92
N ILE A 394 -4.15 4.98 -15.80
CA ILE A 394 -3.94 6.42 -15.64
C ILE A 394 -5.27 7.11 -15.94
N ALA A 395 -6.17 7.12 -14.96
CA ALA A 395 -7.38 7.91 -15.06
C ALA A 395 -6.98 9.40 -15.11
N SER A 396 -7.48 10.12 -16.12
CA SER A 396 -7.27 11.55 -16.35
C SER A 396 -7.64 12.37 -15.11
N ARG A 397 -6.66 12.71 -14.25
CA ARG A 397 -6.60 13.85 -13.29
C ARG A 397 -7.80 14.17 -12.40
N GLN A 398 -8.91 13.43 -12.43
CA GLN A 398 -9.97 13.54 -11.45
C GLN A 398 -9.58 12.64 -10.29
N GLU A 399 -8.81 13.22 -9.36
CA GLU A 399 -8.95 12.83 -7.96
C GLU A 399 -10.45 12.87 -7.68
N MET A 400 -11.08 11.69 -7.62
CA MET A 400 -12.45 11.60 -7.18
C MET A 400 -12.47 12.12 -5.75
N ASP A 401 -13.18 13.24 -5.55
CA ASP A 401 -13.38 13.83 -4.24
C ASP A 401 -13.88 12.77 -3.25
N PRO A 402 -13.45 12.86 -1.98
CA PRO A 402 -13.65 11.84 -0.94
C PRO A 402 -15.12 11.53 -0.62
#